data_AF-A0AAU1E5W1-F1
#
_entry.id   AF-A0AAU1E5W1-F1
#
_cell.length_a   1.000
_cell.length_b   1.000
_cell.length_c   1.000
_cell.angle_alpha   90.00
_cell.angle_beta   90.00
_cell.angle_gamma   90.00
#
_symmetry.space_group_name_H-M   'P 1'
#
loop_
_entity.id
_entity.type
_entity.pdbx_description
1 polymer ?
#
loop_
_entity_poly.entity_id
_entity_poly.type
_entity_poly.pdbx_seq_one_letter_code
_entity_poly.pdbx_strand_id
1 'polypeptide(L)' 'MGDRWQVEVDRSVCIGSAQCVHHAPDAFHLDTARQSHPTTPETDATEQILEAAEGCPVEAVMITLLGSGEPVFPPEE' A
#
# COMPACT_ATOMS: atom_id res chain seq x y z
N MET A 1 -15.01 12.99 8.95
CA MET A 1 -14.99 12.40 7.59
C MET A 1 -13.61 11.80 7.50
N GLY A 2 -13.51 10.47 7.55
CA GLY A 2 -12.23 9.80 7.36
C GLY A 2 -11.90 9.84 5.88
N ASP A 3 -10.68 10.22 5.55
CA ASP A 3 -10.19 10.09 4.18
C ASP A 3 -10.20 8.60 3.81
N ARG A 4 -10.73 8.28 2.63
CA ARG A 4 -10.63 6.93 2.08
C ARG A 4 -9.45 6.90 1.12
N TRP A 5 -8.72 5.79 1.12
CA TRP A 5 -7.59 5.57 0.26
C TRP A 5 -7.86 4.47 -0.75
N GLN A 6 -7.31 4.68 -1.94
CA GLN A 6 -7.09 3.65 -2.94
C GLN A 6 -5.63 3.18 -2.79
N VAL A 7 -5.46 1.88 -2.56
CA VAL A 7 -4.16 1.24 -2.32
C VAL A 7 -3.88 0.28 -3.46
N GLU A 8 -2.70 0.43 -4.05
CA GLU A 8 -2.23 -0.38 -5.17
C GLU A 8 -0.81 -0.87 -4.91
N VAL A 9 -0.45 -2.00 -5.50
CA VAL A 9 0.90 -2.53 -5.44
C VAL A 9 1.43 -2.73 -6.85
N ASP A 10 2.53 -2.04 -7.17
CA ASP A 10 3.27 -2.29 -8.41
C ASP A 10 4.11 -3.56 -8.29
N ARG A 11 3.56 -4.64 -8.85
CA ARG A 11 4.17 -5.96 -8.90
C ARG A 11 5.35 -6.05 -9.87
N SER A 12 5.57 -5.05 -10.73
CA SER A 12 6.76 -4.98 -11.57
C SER A 12 8.02 -4.68 -10.76
N VAL A 13 7.88 -3.96 -9.64
CA VAL A 13 9.00 -3.57 -8.76
C VAL A 13 8.96 -4.29 -7.40
N CYS A 14 7.84 -4.89 -7.03
CA CYS A 14 7.72 -5.64 -5.79
C CYS A 14 8.72 -6.81 -5.71
N ILE A 15 9.66 -6.71 -4.76
CA ILE A 15 10.70 -7.73 -4.52
C ILE A 15 10.30 -8.78 -3.47
N GLY A 16 9.05 -8.75 -2.97
CA GLY A 16 8.57 -9.72 -1.98
C GLY A 16 9.25 -9.64 -0.61
N SER A 17 9.62 -8.43 -0.15
CA SER A 17 10.29 -8.19 1.13
C SER A 17 9.42 -8.53 2.36
N ALA A 18 8.10 -8.55 2.19
CA ALA A 18 7.09 -8.74 3.24
C ALA A 18 6.95 -7.58 4.25
N GLN A 19 7.60 -6.43 4.04
CA GLN A 19 7.51 -5.27 4.94
C GLN A 19 6.06 -4.76 5.07
N CYS A 20 5.33 -4.66 3.97
CA CYS A 20 3.92 -4.24 3.99
C CYS A 20 3.03 -5.16 4.82
N VAL A 21 3.23 -6.48 4.76
CA VAL A 21 2.50 -7.46 5.61
C VAL A 21 2.93 -7.37 7.08
N HIS A 22 4.18 -7.02 7.35
CA HIS A 22 4.65 -6.81 8.73
C HIS A 22 3.98 -5.59 9.39
N HIS A 23 3.86 -4.48 8.66
CA HIS A 23 3.25 -3.25 9.16
C HIS A 23 1.71 -3.29 9.17
N ALA A 24 1.10 -3.91 8.15
CA ALA A 24 -0.36 -3.98 8.01
C ALA A 24 -0.82 -5.39 7.55
N PRO A 25 -0.78 -6.40 8.43
CA PRO A 25 -1.08 -7.79 8.10
C PRO A 25 -2.53 -8.02 7.65
N ASP A 26 -3.46 -7.16 8.06
CA ASP A 26 -4.86 -7.24 7.62
C ASP A 26 -5.07 -6.57 6.25
N ALA A 27 -4.21 -5.62 5.87
CA ALA A 27 -4.34 -4.84 4.63
C ALA A 27 -3.55 -5.43 3.45
N PHE A 28 -2.53 -6.24 3.70
CA PHE A 28 -1.70 -6.85 2.66
C PHE A 28 -1.53 -8.35 2.87
N HIS A 29 -1.41 -9.07 1.77
CA HIS A 29 -1.02 -10.47 1.76
C HIS A 29 0.00 -10.73 0.66
N LEU A 30 0.81 -11.78 0.83
CA LEU A 30 1.68 -12.27 -0.23
C LEU A 30 1.03 -13.46 -0.94
N ASP A 31 1.15 -13.50 -2.26
CA ASP A 31 0.77 -14.68 -3.02
C ASP A 31 1.86 -15.77 -2.99
N THR A 32 1.60 -16.88 -3.69
CA THR A 32 2.53 -18.01 -3.78
C THR A 32 3.87 -17.68 -4.46
N ALA A 33 3.93 -16.59 -5.23
CA ALA A 33 5.13 -16.06 -5.87
C ALA A 33 5.82 -14.98 -5.03
N ARG A 34 5.42 -14.80 -3.75
CA ARG A 34 5.91 -13.75 -2.84
C ARG A 34 5.59 -12.33 -3.29
N GLN A 35 4.68 -12.15 -4.24
CA GLN A 35 4.22 -10.82 -4.65
C GLN A 35 3.18 -10.30 -3.67
N SER A 36 3.28 -9.02 -3.31
CA SER A 36 2.33 -8.39 -2.40
C SER A 36 1.06 -7.94 -3.13
N HIS A 37 -0.07 -8.07 -2.45
CA HIS A 37 -1.38 -7.64 -2.90
C HIS A 37 -2.13 -6.99 -1.74
N PRO A 38 -2.85 -5.87 -1.97
CA PRO A 38 -3.77 -5.35 -0.99
C PRO A 38 -4.94 -6.34 -0.82
N THR A 39 -5.38 -6.56 0.41
CA THR A 39 -6.57 -7.36 0.72
C THR A 39 -7.83 -6.69 0.18
N THR A 40 -7.89 -5.36 0.34
CA THR A 40 -8.95 -4.51 -0.21
C THR A 40 -8.30 -3.29 -0.86
N PRO A 41 -8.57 -3.01 -2.15
CA PRO A 41 -7.97 -1.86 -2.83
C PRO A 41 -8.54 -0.53 -2.33
N GLU A 42 -9.77 -0.50 -1.83
CA GLU A 42 -10.40 0.68 -1.23
C GLU A 42 -10.53 0.49 0.28
N THR A 43 -9.97 1.38 1.07
CA THR A 43 -9.94 1.26 2.53
C THR A 43 -10.04 2.63 3.19
N ASP A 44 -10.44 2.66 4.46
CA ASP A 44 -10.24 3.85 5.28
C ASP A 44 -8.74 4.14 5.44
N ALA A 45 -8.40 5.43 5.49
CA ALA A 45 -7.06 5.88 5.81
C ALA A 45 -6.65 5.37 7.19
N THR A 46 -5.52 4.66 7.26
CA THR A 46 -4.97 4.15 8.51
C THR A 46 -3.46 4.31 8.53
N GLU A 47 -2.91 4.61 9.71
CA GLU A 47 -1.46 4.78 9.91
C GLU A 47 -0.69 3.52 9.48
N GLN A 48 -1.21 2.34 9.80
CA GLN A 48 -0.60 1.06 9.42
C GLN A 48 -0.39 0.91 7.90
N ILE A 49 -1.35 1.35 7.09
CA ILE A 49 -1.24 1.27 5.62
C ILE A 49 -0.20 2.27 5.11
N LEU A 50 -0.12 3.46 5.71
CA LEU A 50 0.91 4.44 5.37
C LEU A 50 2.30 3.93 5.73
N GLU A 51 2.48 3.42 6.96
CA GLU A 51 3.73 2.81 7.42
C GLU A 51 4.13 1.62 6.54
N ALA A 52 3.16 0.82 6.07
CA ALA A 52 3.42 -0.28 5.13
C ALA A 52 3.97 0.21 3.78
N ALA A 53 3.53 1.36 3.30
CA ALA A 53 4.03 1.96 2.08
C ALA A 53 5.42 2.59 2.28
N GLU A 54 5.61 3.37 3.34
CA GLU A 54 6.89 3.97 3.71
C GLU A 54 7.97 2.92 4.04
N GLY A 55 7.58 1.79 4.63
CA GLY A 55 8.47 0.68 4.95
C GLY A 55 8.89 -0.16 3.74
N CYS A 56 8.34 0.10 2.54
CA CYS A 56 8.66 -0.65 1.34
C CYS A 56 10.01 -0.20 0.76
N PRO A 57 11.04 -1.08 0.68
CA PRO A 57 12.40 -0.68 0.28
C PRO A 57 12.53 -0.27 -1.20
N VAL A 58 11.49 -0.52 -1.99
CA VAL A 58 11.42 -0.24 -3.43
C VAL A 58 10.17 0.56 -3.78
N GLU A 59 9.47 1.09 -2.77
CA GLU A 59 8.30 1.96 -2.91
C GLU A 59 7.19 1.36 -3.81
N ALA A 60 7.03 0.04 -3.77
CA ALA A 60 6.06 -0.68 -4.59
C ALA A 60 4.59 -0.44 -4.20
N VAL A 61 4.31 0.18 -3.05
CA VAL A 61 2.93 0.43 -2.58
C VAL A 61 2.58 1.87 -2.93
N MET A 62 1.47 2.06 -3.63
CA MET A 62 0.94 3.37 -3.98
C MET A 62 -0.36 3.61 -3.22
N ILE A 63 -0.53 4.82 -2.69
CA ILE A 63 -1.71 5.25 -1.94
C ILE A 63 -2.20 6.56 -2.56
N THR A 64 -3.47 6.62 -2.91
CA THR A 64 -4.13 7.86 -3.41
C THR A 64 -5.43 8.12 -2.67
N LEU A 65 -5.85 9.38 -2.58
CA LEU A 65 -7.13 9.77 -2.00
C LEU A 65 -8.30 9.30 -2.89
N LEU A 66 -9.20 8.52 -2.31
CA LEU A 66 -10.38 7.99 -2.98
C LEU A 66 -11.38 9.13 -3.27
N GLY A 67 -11.38 9.59 -4.52
CA GLY A 67 -12.27 10.63 -5.03
C GLY A 67 -11.55 11.76 -5.75
N SER A 68 -10.43 12.25 -5.22
CA SER A 68 -9.58 13.22 -5.90
C SER A 68 -8.49 12.56 -6.76
N GLY A 69 -8.05 11.35 -6.39
CA GLY A 69 -6.91 10.69 -7.03
C GLY A 69 -5.57 11.32 -6.67
N GLU A 70 -5.54 12.22 -5.68
CA GLU A 70 -4.34 12.89 -5.23
C GLU A 70 -3.42 11.88 -4.53
N PRO A 71 -2.12 11.83 -4.86
CA PRO A 71 -1.19 10.90 -4.26
C PRO A 71 -0.97 11.23 -2.78
N VAL A 72 -1.15 10.21 -1.94
CA VAL A 72 -0.76 10.23 -0.53
C VAL A 72 0.66 9.65 -0.39
N PHE A 73 0.94 8.58 -1.13
CA PHE A 73 2.28 7.99 -1.20
C PHE A 73 2.53 7.33 -2.57
N PRO A 74 3.72 7.48 -3.16
CA PRO A 74 4.77 8.42 -2.76
C PRO A 74 4.29 9.88 -2.94
N PRO A 75 4.69 10.83 -2.08
CA PRO A 75 4.32 12.25 -2.25
C PRO A 75 4.94 12.83 -3.52
N GLU A 76 4.23 13.74 -4.19
CA GLU A 76 4.80 14.53 -5.29
C GLU A 76 5.93 15.43 -4.76
N GLU A 77 7.07 15.48 -5.46
CA GLU A 77 8.22 16.32 -5.11
C GLU A 77 7.95 17.83 -5.21
#